data_AF-A0A946QBK1-F1
#
_entry.id   AF-A0A946QBK1-F1
#
_cell.length_a   1.000
_cell.length_b   1.000
_cell.length_c   1.000
_cell.angle_alpha   90.00
_cell.angle_beta   90.00
_cell.angle_gamma   90.00
#
_symmetry.space_group_name_H-M   'P 1'
#
loop_
_entity.id
_entity.type
_entity.pdbx_description
1 polymer ?
#
loop_
_entity_poly.entity_id
_entity_poly.type
_entity_poly.pdbx_seq_one_letter_code
_entity_poly.pdbx_strand_id
1 'polypeptide(L)'
;MKKIVLISLALIITGCAKSLLPTGLIMPEYNTEIVSDRSYGQYPENYQKILKDYLQKKLLNHEDAKVEFINKPRKSSINQTGDTYTGYRLCLSINSRNGKSIYTGYKTHLFVINNSEVTLHLFDSGLLKIPFNLCVDRSESNSIYLNEIPDMTEDIPLNEMDNIDLNDTQDITPINKNNIYILCQVNETVRTLYFNEYKRKLVESLGAEEVELEDVKFSTTHILGMNGSEEILINRVSGSIIITELDSDPIVGNCKLLEDKKF
;
A
#
# COMPACT_ATOMS: atom_id res chain seq x y z
N MET A 1 -20.35 66.41 50.80
CA MET A 1 -18.91 66.08 50.88
C MET A 1 -18.61 64.99 49.87
N LYS A 2 -17.56 65.25 49.06
CA LYS A 2 -16.94 64.37 48.05
C LYS A 2 -16.87 62.90 48.48
N LYS A 3 -17.09 61.96 47.54
CA LYS A 3 -16.03 61.10 46.95
C LYS A 3 -16.46 60.59 45.57
N ILE A 4 -15.84 61.17 44.54
CA ILE A 4 -15.69 60.61 43.19
C ILE A 4 -14.46 59.69 43.26
N VAL A 5 -14.41 58.61 42.48
CA VAL A 5 -13.30 58.27 41.55
C VAL A 5 -13.13 56.75 41.35
N LEU A 6 -13.38 56.38 40.08
CA LEU A 6 -12.77 55.37 39.22
C LEU A 6 -12.87 53.88 39.56
N ILE A 7 -13.82 53.24 38.87
CA ILE A 7 -13.73 51.85 38.42
C ILE A 7 -12.76 51.84 37.24
N SER A 8 -11.56 51.28 37.42
CA SER A 8 -10.62 51.02 36.33
C SER A 8 -10.96 49.68 35.69
N LEU A 9 -11.62 49.74 34.53
CA LEU A 9 -11.88 48.60 33.65
C LEU A 9 -10.59 48.28 32.88
N ALA A 10 -9.77 47.38 33.42
CA ALA A 10 -8.62 46.84 32.70
C ALA A 10 -9.12 45.82 31.66
N LEU A 11 -9.35 46.30 30.43
CA LEU A 11 -9.49 45.48 29.23
C LEU A 11 -8.14 44.80 28.93
N ILE A 12 -7.97 43.58 29.41
CA ILE A 12 -6.90 42.69 28.96
C ILE A 12 -7.37 42.05 27.65
N ILE A 13 -7.11 42.75 26.53
CA ILE A 13 -7.28 42.18 25.19
C ILE A 13 -6.03 41.33 24.89
N THR A 14 -5.87 40.20 25.58
CA THR A 14 -4.98 39.14 25.11
C THR A 14 -5.73 38.35 24.04
N GLY A 15 -5.94 39.00 22.89
CA GLY A 15 -6.29 38.30 21.67
C GLY A 15 -5.07 37.51 21.25
N CYS A 16 -5.05 36.21 21.51
CA CYS A 16 -4.20 35.30 20.77
C CYS A 16 -4.60 35.41 19.31
N ALA A 17 -3.93 36.28 18.55
CA ALA A 17 -3.93 36.20 17.11
C ALA A 17 -3.27 34.86 16.77
N LYS A 18 -4.08 33.81 16.66
CA LYS A 18 -3.72 32.65 15.86
C LYS A 18 -3.41 33.24 14.50
N SER A 19 -2.13 33.24 14.16
CA SER A 19 -1.64 33.59 12.83
C SER A 19 -2.44 32.74 11.84
N LEU A 20 -3.47 33.34 11.23
CA LEU A 20 -4.13 32.81 10.04
C LEU A 20 -3.17 33.09 8.89
N LEU A 21 -2.08 32.34 8.86
CA LEU A 21 -1.46 32.03 7.59
C LEU A 21 -2.53 31.26 6.81
N PRO A 22 -2.90 31.66 5.59
CA PRO A 22 -3.67 30.81 4.71
C PRO A 22 -2.73 29.67 4.31
N THR A 23 -2.66 28.64 5.14
CA THR A 23 -1.84 27.45 4.91
C THR A 23 -2.46 26.68 3.76
N GLY A 24 -1.95 26.95 2.56
CA GLY A 24 -1.89 25.97 1.49
C GLY A 24 -3.22 25.53 0.91
N LEU A 25 -3.12 24.89 -0.25
CA LEU A 25 -4.21 24.14 -0.85
C LEU A 25 -4.63 23.05 0.15
N ILE A 26 -5.92 22.94 0.45
CA ILE A 26 -6.48 21.95 1.39
C ILE A 26 -6.45 20.57 0.70
N MET A 27 -5.27 19.98 0.58
CA MET A 27 -5.07 18.69 -0.08
C MET A 27 -5.42 17.54 0.89
N PRO A 28 -6.04 16.46 0.40
CA PRO A 28 -6.31 15.30 1.22
C PRO A 28 -5.01 14.58 1.56
N GLU A 29 -4.90 14.06 2.77
CA GLU A 29 -3.71 13.36 3.25
C GLU A 29 -4.09 12.09 4.00
N TYR A 30 -3.18 11.11 4.02
CA TYR A 30 -3.36 9.94 4.87
C TYR A 30 -3.35 10.36 6.34
N ASN A 31 -4.32 9.85 7.09
CA ASN A 31 -4.26 9.83 8.54
C ASN A 31 -3.54 8.56 8.97
N THR A 32 -2.44 8.72 9.72
CA THR A 32 -1.57 7.63 10.20
C THR A 32 -1.90 7.19 11.62
N GLU A 33 -2.93 7.75 12.25
CA GLU A 33 -3.36 7.33 13.58
C GLU A 33 -3.90 5.91 13.53
N ILE A 34 -3.66 5.17 14.60
CA ILE A 34 -4.13 3.79 14.72
C ILE A 34 -5.64 3.83 14.96
N VAL A 35 -6.40 3.41 13.95
CA VAL A 35 -7.85 3.29 14.04
C VAL A 35 -8.23 1.82 14.15
N SER A 36 -9.24 1.52 14.99
CA SER A 36 -9.73 0.14 15.14
C SER A 36 -10.21 -0.44 13.82
N ASP A 37 -9.98 -1.74 13.60
CA ASP A 37 -10.40 -2.41 12.36
C ASP A 37 -11.90 -2.29 12.07
N ARG A 38 -12.72 -2.20 13.11
CA ARG A 38 -14.18 -2.02 13.01
C ARG A 38 -14.55 -0.66 12.42
N SER A 39 -13.72 0.36 12.62
CA SER A 39 -13.98 1.72 12.15
C SER A 39 -13.94 1.86 10.62
N TYR A 40 -13.23 0.95 9.93
CA TYR A 40 -13.21 0.92 8.46
C TYR A 40 -14.51 0.37 7.84
N GLY A 41 -15.37 -0.25 8.66
CA GLY A 41 -16.59 -0.89 8.18
C GLY A 41 -16.35 -2.20 7.42
N GLN A 42 -17.40 -2.73 6.82
CA GLN A 42 -17.32 -3.94 5.99
C GLN A 42 -16.71 -3.64 4.61
N TYR A 43 -15.92 -4.58 4.09
CA TYR A 43 -15.36 -4.46 2.73
C TYR A 43 -16.50 -4.35 1.70
N PRO A 44 -16.49 -3.34 0.82
CA PRO A 44 -17.58 -3.11 -0.11
C PRO A 44 -17.45 -4.05 -1.32
N GLU A 45 -17.92 -5.29 -1.21
CA GLU A 45 -17.87 -6.27 -2.31
C GLU A 45 -18.51 -5.75 -3.60
N ASN A 46 -19.57 -4.95 -3.47
CA ASN A 46 -20.32 -4.33 -4.56
C ASN A 46 -19.94 -2.85 -4.82
N TYR A 47 -18.70 -2.44 -4.51
CA TYR A 47 -18.23 -1.06 -4.65
C TYR A 47 -18.50 -0.43 -6.02
N GLN A 48 -18.43 -1.20 -7.11
CA GLN A 48 -18.73 -0.72 -8.47
C GLN A 48 -20.17 -0.20 -8.58
N LYS A 49 -21.14 -0.92 -7.98
CA LYS A 49 -22.54 -0.50 -7.97
C LYS A 49 -22.75 0.71 -7.05
N ILE A 50 -22.13 0.71 -5.86
CA ILE A 50 -22.19 1.84 -4.92
C ILE A 50 -21.74 3.13 -5.61
N LEU A 51 -20.59 3.07 -6.29
CA LEU A 51 -20.03 4.22 -7.00
C LEU A 51 -20.85 4.61 -8.22
N LYS A 52 -21.38 3.66 -8.98
CA LYS A 52 -22.31 3.95 -10.09
C LYS A 52 -23.53 4.73 -9.59
N ASP A 53 -24.21 4.21 -8.57
CA ASP A 53 -25.42 4.82 -8.01
C ASP A 53 -25.12 6.21 -7.42
N TYR A 54 -23.94 6.39 -6.82
CA TYR A 54 -23.47 7.68 -6.33
C TYR A 54 -23.20 8.67 -7.46
N LEU A 55 -22.46 8.26 -8.49
CA LEU A 55 -22.07 9.11 -9.61
C LEU A 55 -23.26 9.52 -10.48
N GLN A 56 -24.22 8.63 -10.73
CA GLN A 56 -25.44 8.97 -11.46
C GLN A 56 -26.24 10.10 -10.78
N LYS A 57 -26.17 10.20 -9.45
CA LYS A 57 -26.81 11.28 -8.69
C LYS A 57 -25.99 12.58 -8.68
N LYS A 58 -24.68 12.52 -8.92
CA LYS A 58 -23.76 13.66 -8.77
C LYS A 58 -23.30 14.28 -10.09
N LEU A 59 -23.19 13.48 -11.15
CA LEU A 59 -22.77 13.95 -12.47
C LEU A 59 -23.98 14.44 -13.26
N LEU A 60 -23.87 15.66 -13.81
CA LEU A 60 -24.90 16.28 -14.65
C LEU A 60 -25.19 15.45 -15.91
N ASN A 61 -24.13 15.00 -16.59
CA ASN A 61 -24.21 14.19 -17.80
C ASN A 61 -23.57 12.83 -17.51
N HIS A 62 -24.30 11.95 -16.82
CA HIS A 62 -23.78 10.64 -16.41
C HIS A 62 -23.89 9.56 -17.49
N GLU A 63 -24.86 9.67 -18.41
CA GLU A 63 -25.14 8.65 -19.43
C GLU A 63 -23.97 8.39 -20.40
N ASP A 64 -23.16 9.41 -20.66
CA ASP A 64 -22.01 9.35 -21.56
C ASP A 64 -20.67 9.61 -20.85
N ALA A 65 -20.67 9.55 -19.52
CA ALA A 65 -19.46 9.66 -18.71
C ALA A 65 -18.59 8.41 -18.91
N LYS A 66 -17.31 8.63 -19.17
CA LYS A 66 -16.30 7.57 -19.28
C LYS A 66 -15.63 7.41 -17.92
N VAL A 67 -15.59 6.17 -17.41
CA VAL A 67 -15.08 5.85 -16.08
C VAL A 67 -14.06 4.73 -16.19
N GLU A 68 -12.90 4.93 -15.57
CA GLU A 68 -11.83 3.94 -15.42
C GLU A 68 -11.52 3.78 -13.93
N PHE A 69 -11.39 2.54 -13.47
CA PHE A 69 -11.00 2.23 -12.09
C PHE A 69 -9.48 2.19 -11.99
N ILE A 70 -8.89 3.08 -11.18
CA ILE A 70 -7.44 3.17 -11.00
C ILE A 70 -6.95 2.09 -10.03
N ASN A 71 -7.74 1.79 -8.99
CA ASN A 71 -7.42 0.79 -7.99
C ASN A 71 -8.68 0.12 -7.41
N LYS A 72 -8.46 -0.95 -6.64
CA LYS A 72 -9.50 -1.63 -5.85
C LYS A 72 -9.62 -1.00 -4.47
N PRO A 73 -10.78 -1.17 -3.78
CA PRO A 73 -10.96 -0.64 -2.42
C PRO A 73 -9.88 -1.12 -1.44
N ARG A 74 -9.28 -0.22 -0.69
CA ARG A 74 -8.31 -0.54 0.37
C ARG A 74 -8.59 0.25 1.64
N LYS A 75 -8.36 -0.36 2.80
CA LYS A 75 -8.49 0.32 4.10
C LYS A 75 -7.57 1.54 4.15
N SER A 76 -8.12 2.68 4.55
CA SER A 76 -7.36 3.88 4.84
C SER A 76 -8.18 4.89 5.63
N SER A 77 -7.49 5.80 6.31
CA SER A 77 -8.08 7.00 6.90
C SER A 77 -7.53 8.20 6.14
N ILE A 78 -8.40 9.13 5.74
CA ILE A 78 -8.03 10.32 4.97
C ILE A 78 -8.48 11.56 5.74
N ASN A 79 -7.54 12.48 6.00
CA ASN A 79 -7.84 13.79 6.54
C ASN A 79 -8.18 14.73 5.40
N GLN A 80 -9.30 15.44 5.52
CA GLN A 80 -9.70 16.48 4.58
C GLN A 80 -10.45 17.58 5.30
N THR A 81 -9.97 18.83 5.19
CA THR A 81 -10.63 20.03 5.75
C THR A 81 -10.89 19.96 7.27
N GLY A 82 -10.06 19.22 8.01
CA GLY A 82 -10.18 19.07 9.47
C GLY A 82 -11.01 17.87 9.93
N ASP A 83 -11.67 17.18 9.02
CA ASP A 83 -12.38 15.92 9.29
C ASP A 83 -11.54 14.70 8.89
N THR A 84 -11.74 13.58 9.57
CA THR A 84 -11.12 12.29 9.25
C THR A 84 -12.15 11.31 8.70
N TYR A 85 -11.90 10.82 7.50
CA TYR A 85 -12.75 9.86 6.79
C TYR A 85 -12.09 8.49 6.79
N THR A 86 -12.58 7.58 7.61
CA THR A 86 -12.09 6.20 7.73
C THR A 86 -12.97 5.25 6.92
N GLY A 87 -12.36 4.38 6.13
CA GLY A 87 -13.09 3.39 5.33
C GLY A 87 -12.23 2.73 4.27
N TYR A 88 -12.87 2.27 3.19
CA TYR A 88 -12.19 1.73 2.01
C TYR A 88 -12.05 2.82 0.96
N ARG A 89 -10.82 3.32 0.77
CA ARG A 89 -10.52 4.27 -0.31
C ARG A 89 -10.44 3.58 -1.65
N LEU A 90 -10.79 4.31 -2.70
CA LEU A 90 -10.43 3.98 -4.08
C LEU A 90 -10.46 5.22 -4.98
N CYS A 91 -9.81 5.12 -6.13
CA CYS A 91 -9.77 6.18 -7.11
C CYS A 91 -10.32 5.75 -8.48
N LEU A 92 -10.99 6.69 -9.14
CA LEU A 92 -11.46 6.57 -10.51
C LEU A 92 -10.84 7.68 -11.38
N SER A 93 -10.61 7.40 -12.65
CA SER A 93 -10.38 8.41 -13.67
C SER A 93 -11.69 8.62 -14.44
N ILE A 94 -12.26 9.83 -14.38
CA ILE A 94 -13.58 10.12 -14.96
C ILE A 94 -13.48 11.26 -15.95
N ASN A 95 -14.05 11.06 -17.14
CA ASN A 95 -14.27 12.12 -18.12
C ASN A 95 -15.77 12.28 -18.38
N SER A 96 -16.31 13.43 -18.01
CA SER A 96 -17.71 13.77 -18.20
C SER A 96 -17.87 15.14 -18.83
N ARG A 97 -19.04 15.39 -19.43
CA ARG A 97 -19.39 16.67 -20.01
C ARG A 97 -19.80 17.68 -18.95
N ASN A 98 -19.35 18.92 -19.10
CA ASN A 98 -19.86 20.05 -18.31
C ASN A 98 -21.28 20.44 -18.74
N GLY A 99 -21.87 21.46 -18.09
CA GLY A 99 -23.21 21.96 -18.43
C GLY A 99 -23.38 22.53 -19.85
N LYS A 100 -22.29 22.69 -20.62
CA LYS A 100 -22.32 23.07 -22.04
C LYS A 100 -22.14 21.86 -22.98
N SER A 101 -22.27 20.64 -22.44
CA SER A 101 -22.10 19.38 -23.18
C SER A 101 -20.71 19.20 -23.79
N ILE A 102 -19.67 19.75 -23.18
CA ILE A 102 -18.27 19.59 -23.62
C ILE A 102 -17.51 18.74 -22.61
N TYR A 103 -16.78 17.71 -23.09
CA TYR A 103 -15.90 16.90 -22.26
C TYR A 103 -14.80 17.75 -21.64
N THR A 104 -14.60 17.60 -20.33
CA THR A 104 -13.62 18.40 -19.58
C THR A 104 -12.24 17.74 -19.44
N GLY A 105 -12.08 16.55 -20.03
CA GLY A 105 -10.90 15.71 -19.86
C GLY A 105 -11.06 14.76 -18.69
N TYR A 106 -10.14 13.79 -18.60
CA TYR A 106 -10.09 12.86 -17.48
C TYR A 106 -9.59 13.55 -16.23
N LYS A 107 -10.28 13.30 -15.11
CA LYS A 107 -9.95 13.81 -13.79
C LYS A 107 -9.89 12.66 -12.81
N THR A 108 -8.96 12.73 -11.86
CA THR A 108 -8.92 11.79 -10.74
C THR A 108 -10.06 12.11 -9.79
N HIS A 109 -10.78 11.09 -9.35
CA HIS A 109 -11.77 11.15 -8.30
C HIS A 109 -11.36 10.19 -7.19
N LEU A 110 -11.28 10.67 -5.96
CA LEU A 110 -11.00 9.91 -4.75
C LEU A 110 -12.29 9.68 -3.98
N PHE A 111 -12.53 8.45 -3.57
CA PHE A 111 -13.67 8.05 -2.77
C PHE A 111 -13.21 7.38 -1.49
N VAL A 112 -13.99 7.52 -0.42
CA VAL A 112 -13.95 6.65 0.76
C VAL A 112 -15.33 6.05 0.94
N ILE A 113 -15.40 4.72 1.03
CA ILE A 113 -16.63 3.98 1.29
C ILE A 113 -16.57 3.41 2.72
N ASN A 114 -17.59 3.65 3.52
CA ASN A 114 -17.75 3.00 4.82
C ASN A 114 -19.17 2.44 4.91
N ASN A 115 -19.30 1.15 5.23
CA ASN A 115 -20.60 0.47 5.37
C ASN A 115 -21.55 0.69 4.18
N SER A 116 -21.03 0.52 2.96
CA SER A 116 -21.74 0.71 1.69
C SER A 116 -22.18 2.14 1.36
N GLU A 117 -21.71 3.14 2.11
CA GLU A 117 -21.96 4.56 1.87
C GLU A 117 -20.67 5.27 1.45
N VAL A 118 -20.77 6.18 0.46
CA VAL A 118 -19.66 7.05 0.08
C VAL A 118 -19.58 8.20 1.09
N THR A 119 -18.62 8.14 2.01
CA THR A 119 -18.44 9.13 3.07
C THR A 119 -17.56 10.30 2.65
N LEU A 120 -16.70 10.10 1.65
CA LEU A 120 -15.88 11.16 1.04
C LEU A 120 -15.89 11.00 -0.48
N HIS A 121 -16.03 12.13 -1.18
CA HIS A 121 -15.78 12.24 -2.63
C HIS A 121 -15.02 13.53 -2.92
N LEU A 122 -13.82 13.40 -3.48
CA LEU A 122 -12.99 14.51 -3.94
C LEU A 122 -12.65 14.30 -5.42
N PHE A 123 -12.39 15.38 -6.14
CA PHE A 123 -11.93 15.30 -7.52
C PHE A 123 -11.01 16.45 -7.91
N ASP A 124 -10.14 16.20 -8.88
CA ASP A 124 -9.21 17.19 -9.39
C ASP A 124 -9.98 18.35 -10.07
N SER A 125 -10.03 19.49 -9.39
CA SER A 125 -10.75 20.68 -9.84
C SER A 125 -9.82 21.78 -10.36
N GLY A 126 -8.51 21.56 -10.31
CA GLY A 126 -7.46 22.55 -10.60
C GLY A 126 -7.08 23.39 -9.38
N LEU A 127 -8.01 23.62 -8.44
CA LEU A 127 -7.72 24.16 -7.11
C LEU A 127 -7.34 23.04 -6.14
N LEU A 128 -8.09 21.94 -6.16
CA LEU A 128 -7.76 20.73 -5.43
C LEU A 128 -6.99 19.80 -6.37
N LYS A 129 -5.84 19.30 -5.90
CA LYS A 129 -5.11 18.21 -6.53
C LYS A 129 -5.06 17.03 -5.58
N ILE A 130 -5.53 15.88 -6.04
CA ILE A 130 -5.43 14.63 -5.29
C ILE A 130 -3.98 14.14 -5.39
N PRO A 131 -3.28 13.94 -4.25
CA PRO A 131 -1.95 13.35 -4.26
C PRO A 131 -1.95 11.96 -4.88
N PHE A 132 -0.98 11.72 -5.77
CA PHE A 132 -0.85 10.44 -6.50
C PHE A 132 -0.76 9.23 -5.55
N ASN A 133 -0.10 9.39 -4.40
CA ASN A 133 0.04 8.33 -3.40
C ASN A 133 -1.30 7.90 -2.77
N LEU A 134 -2.38 8.69 -2.86
CA LEU A 134 -3.71 8.26 -2.41
C LEU A 134 -4.38 7.28 -3.38
N CYS A 135 -3.96 7.28 -4.64
CA CYS A 135 -4.55 6.47 -5.70
C CYS A 135 -3.65 5.31 -6.15
N VAL A 136 -2.34 5.39 -5.92
CA VAL A 136 -1.41 4.34 -6.30
C VAL A 136 -0.89 3.60 -5.08
N ASP A 137 -1.14 2.30 -5.07
CA ASP A 137 -0.65 1.41 -4.04
C ASP A 137 0.83 1.12 -4.31
N ARG A 138 1.71 1.63 -3.45
CA ARG A 138 3.11 1.24 -3.46
C ARG A 138 3.25 -0.08 -2.72
N SER A 139 3.94 -1.03 -3.34
CA SER A 139 4.39 -2.27 -2.72
C SER A 139 5.88 -2.38 -2.96
N GLU A 140 6.65 -2.60 -1.89
CA GLU A 140 8.10 -2.79 -1.99
C GLU A 140 8.45 -4.00 -2.85
N SER A 141 7.54 -4.98 -2.95
CA SER A 141 7.66 -6.12 -3.87
C SER A 141 7.75 -5.73 -5.35
N ASN A 142 7.29 -4.54 -5.71
CA ASN A 142 7.26 -4.03 -7.08
C ASN A 142 8.37 -2.99 -7.32
N SER A 143 9.29 -2.83 -6.38
CA SER A 143 10.45 -1.94 -6.52
C SER A 143 11.70 -2.75 -6.87
N ILE A 144 12.48 -2.23 -7.82
CA ILE A 144 13.81 -2.74 -8.18
C ILE A 144 14.82 -1.63 -7.95
N TYR A 145 16.04 -1.99 -7.59
CA TYR A 145 17.10 -1.00 -7.51
C TYR A 145 17.47 -0.50 -8.91
N LEU A 146 17.95 0.74 -9.00
CA LEU A 146 18.31 1.35 -10.29
C LEU A 146 19.37 0.53 -11.05
N ASN A 147 20.29 -0.10 -10.32
CA ASN A 147 21.34 -0.98 -10.87
C ASN A 147 20.84 -2.38 -11.25
N GLU A 148 19.59 -2.72 -10.92
CA GLU A 148 18.95 -3.98 -11.32
C GLU A 148 18.07 -3.81 -12.56
N ILE A 149 17.88 -2.56 -13.03
CA ILE A 149 17.25 -2.31 -14.33
C ILE A 149 18.17 -2.91 -15.40
N PRO A 150 17.68 -3.85 -16.24
CA PRO A 150 18.51 -4.46 -17.26
C PRO A 150 18.94 -3.39 -18.28
N ASP A 151 20.24 -3.30 -18.56
CA ASP A 151 20.76 -2.56 -19.71
C ASP A 151 20.33 -3.33 -20.99
N MET A 152 19.10 -3.09 -21.46
CA MET A 152 18.64 -3.62 -22.74
C MET A 152 19.56 -3.08 -23.84
N THR A 153 20.40 -3.95 -24.38
CA THR A 153 21.33 -3.66 -25.48
C THR A 153 20.77 -4.04 -26.84
N GLU A 154 19.60 -4.67 -26.88
CA GLU A 154 18.89 -5.00 -28.11
C GLU A 154 17.80 -3.94 -28.36
N ASP A 155 17.91 -3.29 -29.53
CA ASP A 155 16.91 -2.35 -30.00
C ASP A 155 15.56 -3.06 -30.14
N ILE A 156 14.51 -2.52 -29.51
CA ILE A 156 13.13 -3.01 -29.70
C ILE A 156 12.80 -2.79 -31.19
N PRO A 157 12.57 -3.86 -31.98
CA PRO A 157 12.34 -3.71 -33.40
C PRO A 157 11.02 -2.96 -33.64
N LEU A 158 10.98 -2.08 -34.64
CA LEU A 158 9.85 -1.16 -34.88
C LEU A 158 8.48 -1.86 -34.98
N ASN A 159 8.45 -3.13 -35.36
CA ASN A 159 7.24 -3.95 -35.48
C ASN A 159 6.65 -4.38 -34.13
N GLU A 160 7.39 -4.26 -33.03
CA GLU A 160 6.90 -4.52 -31.66
C GLU A 160 6.35 -3.26 -30.99
N MET A 161 6.54 -2.08 -31.58
CA MET A 161 6.03 -0.81 -31.05
C MET A 161 4.52 -0.61 -31.29
N ASP A 162 3.94 -1.26 -32.30
CA ASP A 162 2.54 -1.10 -32.69
C ASP A 162 1.59 -2.17 -32.14
N ASN A 163 2.12 -3.22 -31.50
CA ASN A 163 1.32 -4.25 -30.86
C ASN A 163 0.91 -3.79 -29.46
N ILE A 164 -0.10 -2.92 -29.37
CA ILE A 164 -0.82 -2.73 -28.12
C ILE A 164 -1.66 -4.00 -27.91
N ASP A 165 -1.11 -4.96 -27.17
CA ASP A 165 -1.88 -6.12 -26.74
C ASP A 165 -2.88 -5.67 -25.65
N LEU A 166 -4.11 -5.37 -26.08
CA LEU A 166 -5.21 -5.02 -25.17
C LEU A 166 -5.70 -6.21 -24.32
N ASN A 167 -5.08 -7.38 -24.50
CA ASN A 167 -5.26 -8.56 -23.67
C ASN A 167 -4.05 -8.86 -22.77
N ASP A 168 -3.20 -7.87 -22.48
CA ASP A 168 -2.19 -7.98 -21.42
C ASP A 168 -2.89 -8.17 -20.07
N THR A 169 -3.29 -9.41 -19.84
CA THR A 169 -3.50 -10.01 -18.55
C THR A 169 -2.10 -10.00 -17.98
N GLN A 170 -1.70 -8.86 -17.41
CA GLN A 170 -0.37 -8.58 -16.90
C GLN A 170 0.31 -9.89 -16.58
N ASP A 171 1.29 -10.28 -17.40
CA ASP A 171 2.12 -11.43 -17.11
C ASP A 171 2.73 -11.15 -15.74
N ILE A 172 2.04 -11.69 -14.73
CA ILE A 172 2.48 -11.75 -13.35
C ILE A 172 3.83 -12.42 -13.48
N THR A 173 4.90 -11.68 -13.16
CA THR A 173 6.24 -12.20 -12.91
C THR A 173 6.14 -13.68 -12.57
N PRO A 174 6.77 -14.60 -13.31
CA PRO A 174 6.48 -16.02 -13.21
C PRO A 174 6.50 -16.40 -11.75
N ILE A 175 5.32 -16.60 -11.15
CA ILE A 175 5.20 -16.95 -9.74
C ILE A 175 6.00 -18.24 -9.64
N ASN A 176 7.14 -18.20 -8.95
CA ASN A 176 7.94 -19.39 -8.77
C ASN A 176 7.13 -20.32 -7.86
N LYS A 177 6.37 -21.23 -8.49
CA LYS A 177 5.54 -22.22 -7.80
C LYS A 177 6.40 -23.31 -7.17
N ASN A 178 7.70 -23.34 -7.49
CA ASN A 178 8.60 -24.39 -7.06
C ASN A 178 9.08 -24.13 -5.63
N ASN A 179 9.45 -25.22 -4.97
CA ASN A 179 10.14 -25.15 -3.69
C ASN A 179 11.61 -24.80 -3.94
N ILE A 180 12.12 -23.84 -3.18
CA ILE A 180 13.53 -23.49 -3.14
C ILE A 180 14.15 -24.26 -1.98
N TYR A 181 15.05 -25.19 -2.28
CA TYR A 181 15.72 -26.00 -1.26
C TYR A 181 17.02 -25.31 -0.80
N ILE A 182 17.13 -25.12 0.51
CA ILE A 182 18.18 -24.36 1.20
C ILE A 182 18.90 -25.29 2.16
N LEU A 183 20.21 -25.43 1.99
CA LEU A 183 21.06 -26.19 2.90
C LEU A 183 21.84 -25.20 3.77
N CYS A 184 21.61 -25.20 5.07
CA CYS A 184 22.25 -24.32 6.04
C CYS A 184 23.20 -25.11 6.94
N GLN A 185 24.45 -24.68 7.00
CA GLN A 185 25.45 -25.17 7.94
C GLN A 185 25.57 -24.17 9.09
N VAL A 186 25.22 -24.62 10.29
CA VAL A 186 25.30 -23.85 11.54
C VAL A 186 26.18 -24.62 12.49
N ASN A 187 27.30 -24.04 12.93
CA ASN A 187 28.33 -24.77 13.67
C ASN A 187 28.77 -26.06 12.93
N GLU A 188 28.57 -27.23 13.53
CA GLU A 188 28.84 -28.56 12.94
C GLU A 188 27.56 -29.27 12.44
N THR A 189 26.39 -28.65 12.55
CA THR A 189 25.12 -29.24 12.12
C THR A 189 24.69 -28.70 10.77
N VAL A 190 24.06 -29.59 9.99
CA VAL A 190 23.49 -29.26 8.68
C VAL A 190 21.97 -29.32 8.78
N ARG A 191 21.31 -28.20 8.52
CA ARG A 191 19.86 -28.06 8.46
C ARG A 191 19.42 -27.96 7.01
N THR A 192 18.40 -28.72 6.63
CA THR A 192 17.83 -28.67 5.28
C THR A 192 16.46 -28.03 5.38
N LEU A 193 16.25 -26.94 4.68
CA LEU A 193 14.98 -26.23 4.61
C LEU A 193 14.48 -26.20 3.17
N TYR A 194 13.17 -26.08 2.99
CA TYR A 194 12.62 -25.60 1.75
C TYR A 194 11.69 -24.43 1.97
N PHE A 195 11.74 -23.49 1.04
CA PHE A 195 10.96 -22.28 1.04
C PHE A 195 10.08 -22.23 -0.20
N ASN A 196 8.80 -21.92 -0.02
CA ASN A 196 7.86 -21.71 -1.11
C ASN A 196 7.19 -20.35 -0.94
N GLU A 197 7.59 -19.39 -1.79
CA GLU A 197 7.06 -18.02 -1.78
C GLU A 197 5.56 -17.97 -2.04
N TYR A 198 5.07 -18.76 -3.01
CA TYR A 198 3.66 -18.78 -3.39
C TYR A 198 2.77 -19.31 -2.26
N LYS A 199 3.19 -20.41 -1.63
CA LYS A 199 2.49 -21.00 -0.49
C LYS A 199 2.75 -20.25 0.81
N ARG A 200 3.71 -19.31 0.83
CA ARG A 200 4.21 -18.60 2.01
C ARG A 200 4.63 -19.56 3.13
N LYS A 201 5.33 -20.62 2.75
CA LYS A 201 5.75 -21.70 3.67
C LYS A 201 7.26 -21.77 3.74
N LEU A 202 7.77 -21.91 4.96
CA LEU A 202 9.14 -22.33 5.25
C LEU A 202 9.04 -23.62 6.06
N VAL A 203 9.75 -24.65 5.62
CA VAL A 203 9.68 -25.99 6.22
C VAL A 203 11.09 -26.51 6.41
N GLU A 204 11.33 -27.13 7.56
CA GLU A 204 12.55 -27.83 7.86
C GLU A 204 12.37 -29.34 7.66
N SER A 205 13.31 -29.96 6.94
CA SER A 205 13.34 -31.40 6.70
C SER A 205 14.25 -32.08 7.72
N LEU A 206 13.65 -32.88 8.60
CA LEU A 206 14.32 -33.69 9.62
C LEU A 206 14.32 -35.17 9.17
N GLY A 207 15.07 -35.47 8.10
CA GLY A 207 15.13 -36.81 7.53
C GLY A 207 13.84 -37.20 6.81
N ALA A 208 13.01 -38.04 7.44
CA ALA A 208 11.72 -38.48 6.89
C ALA A 208 10.53 -37.62 7.35
N GLU A 209 10.75 -36.71 8.30
CA GLU A 209 9.74 -35.80 8.83
C GLU A 209 9.96 -34.37 8.31
N GLU A 210 8.86 -33.62 8.20
CA GLU A 210 8.86 -32.21 7.79
C GLU A 210 8.16 -31.39 8.87
N VAL A 211 8.84 -30.33 9.33
CA VAL A 211 8.33 -29.40 10.34
C VAL A 211 8.07 -28.05 9.66
N GLU A 212 6.80 -27.65 9.59
CA GLU A 212 6.41 -26.35 9.06
C GLU A 212 6.64 -25.27 10.11
N LEU A 213 7.36 -24.20 9.73
CA LEU A 213 7.65 -23.08 10.61
C LEU A 213 6.45 -22.13 10.67
N GLU A 214 6.27 -21.51 11.83
CA GLU A 214 5.24 -20.53 12.13
C GLU A 214 5.70 -19.10 11.80
N ASP A 215 4.75 -18.15 11.76
CA ASP A 215 4.97 -16.71 11.50
C ASP A 215 5.92 -16.39 10.32
N VAL A 216 5.79 -17.14 9.22
CA VAL A 216 6.68 -16.99 8.07
C VAL A 216 6.52 -15.62 7.40
N LYS A 217 7.61 -14.85 7.39
CA LYS A 217 7.72 -13.54 6.73
C LYS A 217 8.91 -13.56 5.79
N PHE A 218 8.82 -12.87 4.66
CA PHE A 218 9.93 -12.85 3.70
C PHE A 218 9.92 -11.60 2.84
N SER A 219 11.11 -11.29 2.32
CA SER A 219 11.40 -10.26 1.34
C SER A 219 12.41 -10.81 0.34
N THR A 220 12.85 -10.00 -0.63
CA THR A 220 13.91 -10.36 -1.58
C THR A 220 15.25 -10.67 -0.89
N THR A 221 15.45 -10.19 0.33
CA THR A 221 16.72 -10.32 1.06
C THR A 221 16.65 -11.25 2.25
N HIS A 222 15.47 -11.45 2.84
CA HIS A 222 15.33 -12.20 4.08
C HIS A 222 14.16 -13.17 4.04
N ILE A 223 14.33 -14.31 4.71
CA ILE A 223 13.28 -15.26 5.04
C ILE A 223 13.32 -15.44 6.54
N LEU A 224 12.17 -15.27 7.20
CA LEU A 224 11.98 -15.42 8.63
C LEU A 224 10.96 -16.54 8.86
N GLY A 225 11.19 -17.38 9.87
CA GLY A 225 10.19 -18.30 10.39
C GLY A 225 10.51 -18.70 11.82
N MET A 226 9.51 -19.22 12.53
CA MET A 226 9.62 -19.67 13.91
C MET A 226 9.43 -21.19 14.03
N ASN A 227 10.26 -21.84 14.82
CA ASN A 227 10.07 -23.22 15.25
C ASN A 227 9.93 -23.25 16.78
N GLY A 228 8.69 -23.18 17.29
CA GLY A 228 8.44 -22.99 18.71
C GLY A 228 8.99 -21.65 19.22
N SER A 229 10.06 -21.68 20.03
CA SER A 229 10.75 -20.48 20.53
C SER A 229 12.03 -20.12 19.75
N GLU A 230 12.38 -20.91 18.74
CA GLU A 230 13.54 -20.68 17.88
C GLU A 230 13.12 -19.78 16.70
N GLU A 231 13.74 -18.61 16.56
CA GLU A 231 13.59 -17.73 15.40
C GLU A 231 14.70 -18.01 14.40
N ILE A 232 14.34 -18.27 13.14
CA ILE A 232 15.26 -18.51 12.03
C ILE A 232 15.16 -17.37 11.03
N LEU A 233 16.28 -16.65 10.84
CA LEU A 233 16.41 -15.59 9.84
C LEU A 233 17.49 -15.96 8.82
N ILE A 234 17.10 -16.13 7.57
CA ILE A 234 17.98 -16.45 6.44
C ILE A 234 18.12 -15.23 5.56
N ASN A 235 19.34 -14.79 5.31
CA ASN A 235 19.67 -13.77 4.32
C ASN A 235 19.91 -14.42 2.95
N ARG A 236 19.04 -14.12 1.98
CA ARG A 236 19.04 -14.65 0.62
C ARG A 236 20.20 -14.13 -0.24
N VAL A 237 20.80 -13.00 0.14
CA VAL A 237 21.88 -12.33 -0.62
C VAL A 237 23.25 -12.82 -0.16
N SER A 238 23.52 -12.76 1.15
CA SER A 238 24.77 -13.23 1.71
C SER A 238 24.79 -14.74 1.90
N GLY A 239 23.62 -15.38 1.91
CA GLY A 239 23.48 -16.77 2.33
C GLY A 239 23.67 -16.96 3.84
N SER A 240 23.73 -15.93 4.68
CA SER A 240 23.91 -16.14 6.13
C SER A 240 22.59 -16.53 6.80
N ILE A 241 22.66 -17.43 7.80
CA ILE A 241 21.53 -17.75 8.69
C ILE A 241 21.85 -17.28 10.10
N ILE A 242 20.84 -16.73 10.77
CA ILE A 242 20.87 -16.35 12.18
C ILE A 242 19.75 -17.11 12.87
N ILE A 243 20.08 -17.79 13.95
CA ILE A 243 19.15 -18.51 14.80
C ILE A 243 19.16 -17.86 16.17
N THR A 244 17.99 -17.48 16.67
CA THR A 244 17.83 -16.86 17.97
C THR A 244 16.85 -17.69 18.81
N GLU A 245 17.29 -18.18 19.98
CA GLU A 245 16.40 -18.76 20.99
C GLU A 245 16.32 -17.85 22.21
N LEU A 246 15.20 -17.92 22.95
CA LEU A 246 14.98 -17.16 24.17
C LEU A 246 16.14 -17.41 25.17
N ASP A 247 16.76 -16.34 25.66
CA ASP A 247 17.87 -16.35 26.63
C ASP A 247 19.19 -16.98 26.15
N SER A 248 19.41 -17.07 24.83
CA SER A 248 20.68 -17.54 24.22
C SER A 248 21.31 -16.48 23.31
N ASP A 249 22.64 -16.54 23.15
CA ASP A 249 23.33 -15.72 22.15
C ASP A 249 22.97 -16.21 20.73
N PRO A 250 22.74 -15.30 19.76
CA PRO A 250 22.40 -15.67 18.40
C PRO A 250 23.48 -16.54 17.75
N ILE A 251 23.06 -17.64 17.12
CA ILE A 251 23.94 -18.55 16.41
C ILE A 251 23.95 -18.18 14.93
N VAL A 252 25.14 -18.06 14.35
CA VAL A 252 25.31 -17.67 12.95
C VAL A 252 25.86 -18.84 12.14
N GLY A 253 25.34 -19.00 10.92
CA GLY A 253 25.79 -20.00 9.97
C GLY A 253 25.73 -19.51 8.52
N ASN A 254 25.96 -20.44 7.60
CA ASN A 254 25.93 -20.17 6.15
C ASN A 254 25.02 -21.15 5.44
N CYS A 255 24.29 -20.67 4.44
CA CYS A 255 23.33 -21.39 3.64
C CYS A 255 23.70 -21.32 2.17
N LYS A 256 23.33 -22.38 1.45
CA LYS A 256 23.47 -22.51 0.00
C LYS A 256 22.19 -23.07 -0.58
N LEU A 257 21.89 -22.71 -1.82
CA LEU A 257 20.84 -23.37 -2.58
C LEU A 257 21.31 -24.72 -3.07
N LEU A 258 20.40 -25.70 -3.06
CA LEU A 258 20.67 -27.03 -3.59
C LEU A 258 20.45 -27.13 -5.11
N GLU A 259 19.70 -26.19 -5.70
CA GLU A 259 19.53 -26.07 -7.15
C GLU A 259 19.99 -24.68 -7.62
N ASP A 260 20.90 -24.64 -8.61
CA ASP A 260 21.56 -23.42 -9.14
C ASP A 260 20.62 -22.39 -9.81
N LYS A 261 19.30 -22.50 -9.62
CA LYS A 261 18.33 -21.53 -10.13
C LYS A 261 17.87 -20.60 -9.03
N LYS A 262 18.79 -19.68 -8.66
CA LYS A 262 18.68 -18.41 -7.91
C LYS A 262 17.78 -18.38 -6.66
N PHE A 263 18.26 -17.65 -5.64
CA PHE A 263 17.44 -17.28 -4.49
C PHE A 263 16.32 -16.36 -4.95
#